data_AF-A0A2E4BA19-F1
#
_entry.id   AF-A0A2E4BA19-F1
#
_cell.length_a   1.000
_cell.length_b   1.000
_cell.length_c   1.000
_cell.angle_alpha   90.00
_cell.angle_beta   90.00
_cell.angle_gamma   90.00
#
_symmetry.space_group_name_H-M   'P 1'
#
loop_
_entity.id
_entity.type
_entity.pdbx_description
1 polymer ?
#
loop_
_entity_poly.entity_id
_entity_poly.type
_entity_poly.pdbx_seq_one_letter_code
_entity_poly.pdbx_strand_id
1 'polypeptide(L)'
;MDGQGRPIDVIKGSMEPATAPRFLDAYLPMNVGQWVQLGLGVLLTCGFVYILMSLGLTTENLLIFAVAFYILGLVLATSFPSGIQVALHAIRTTIGEIAAVSYDVGPNGERTEASPGGEKEGWLVRPPPVSAWHLDRPYDEDEGGLLDDHPQNVGTPVPATLTLQSLIRIAQSAFLVIIARTYLLESGDPVALYGTLGVGAVILLVQFFRVRKWRALTDRPTSTVRSMPMGPVEVYGQLRPRHGWPAVVFVDGDAGKCVHGLADWGWRYGHQFNWEEWVEERDQDGKVTGGRWESRSAYTLIRSASGGAPTLVHDGTGGMAVHPSLLTNGRRIQEWSYADMSLWSTRRRPGGRVRNLRAAHAWDVNGWTVGDPFFASCYAQPRTQEELMFEHVDQSLASALPELTQEGDGFGHIVTVHRGTEALAFSDMESGLGAMLPSAIMVSVALVTFLMEGLWF
;
A
#
# COMPACT_ATOMS: atom_id res chain seq x y z
N MET A 1 -9.88 -38.55 -0.30
CA MET A 1 -9.42 -37.44 -1.16
C MET A 1 -8.44 -36.69 -0.30
N ASP A 2 -7.24 -37.22 -0.24
CA ASP A 2 -6.25 -36.96 0.81
C ASP A 2 -4.99 -36.47 0.11
N GLY A 3 -4.56 -35.25 0.41
CA GLY A 3 -3.33 -34.70 -0.17
C GLY A 3 -3.17 -33.18 -0.11
N GLN A 4 -4.18 -32.40 0.27
CA GLN A 4 -3.96 -31.00 0.63
C GLN A 4 -3.61 -30.92 2.12
N GLY A 5 -2.37 -30.54 2.44
CA GLY A 5 -1.95 -30.24 3.81
C GLY A 5 -2.84 -29.17 4.45
N ARG A 6 -2.75 -28.98 5.76
CA ARG A 6 -3.53 -27.93 6.41
C ARG A 6 -3.17 -26.58 5.79
N PRO A 7 -4.09 -25.61 5.65
CA PRO A 7 -3.79 -24.29 5.08
C PRO A 7 -2.54 -23.65 5.67
N ILE A 8 -2.31 -23.84 6.98
CA ILE A 8 -1.09 -23.42 7.67
C ILE A 8 0.21 -24.01 7.11
N ASP A 9 0.23 -25.27 6.68
CA ASP A 9 1.42 -25.93 6.13
C ASP A 9 1.81 -25.33 4.78
N VAL A 10 0.79 -24.99 3.96
CA VAL A 10 0.98 -24.32 2.67
C VAL A 10 1.59 -22.93 2.86
N ILE A 11 1.12 -22.19 3.86
CA ILE A 11 1.61 -20.83 4.14
C ILE A 11 3.02 -20.88 4.67
N LYS A 12 3.27 -21.72 5.69
CA LYS A 12 4.61 -21.89 6.25
C LYS A 12 5.61 -22.31 5.17
N GLY A 13 5.27 -23.30 4.35
CA GLY A 13 6.13 -23.74 3.25
C GLY A 13 6.36 -22.66 2.18
N SER A 14 5.37 -21.83 1.90
CA SER A 14 5.51 -20.71 0.94
C SER A 14 6.29 -19.53 1.51
N MET A 15 6.16 -19.27 2.81
CA MET A 15 6.82 -18.16 3.51
C MET A 15 8.25 -18.49 3.95
N GLU A 16 8.59 -19.75 4.19
CA GLU A 16 9.90 -20.18 4.67
C GLU A 16 11.08 -19.60 3.85
N PRO A 17 11.04 -19.59 2.50
CA PRO A 17 12.07 -18.92 1.70
C PRO A 17 12.10 -17.41 1.96
N ALA A 18 10.94 -16.77 2.13
CA ALA A 18 10.80 -15.32 2.31
C ALA A 18 11.13 -14.81 3.71
N THR A 19 11.14 -15.67 4.72
CA THR A 19 11.51 -15.33 6.10
C THR A 19 13.00 -15.49 6.39
N ALA A 20 13.72 -16.21 5.53
CA ALA A 20 15.16 -16.41 5.69
C ALA A 20 15.96 -15.24 5.10
N PRO A 21 17.06 -14.80 5.76
CA PRO A 21 17.96 -13.81 5.19
C PRO A 21 18.63 -14.37 3.93
N ARG A 22 18.47 -13.67 2.82
CA ARG A 22 19.01 -14.06 1.51
C ARG A 22 19.86 -12.95 0.94
N PHE A 23 20.99 -13.32 0.34
CA PHE A 23 21.84 -12.33 -0.32
C PHE A 23 21.25 -11.89 -1.66
N LEU A 24 20.79 -12.84 -2.48
CA LEU A 24 20.27 -12.56 -3.82
C LEU A 24 18.97 -13.33 -4.06
N ASP A 25 17.93 -12.61 -4.45
CA ASP A 25 16.68 -13.16 -4.99
C ASP A 25 16.59 -12.90 -6.50
N ALA A 26 16.47 -13.97 -7.28
CA ALA A 26 16.31 -13.90 -8.71
C ALA A 26 15.09 -14.75 -9.13
N TYR A 27 13.94 -14.10 -9.21
CA TYR A 27 12.70 -14.73 -9.65
C TYR A 27 12.28 -14.19 -11.01
N LEU A 28 11.67 -15.06 -11.82
CA LEU A 28 11.06 -14.70 -13.09
C LEU A 28 9.67 -14.06 -12.87
N PRO A 29 9.13 -13.36 -13.88
CA PRO A 29 7.76 -12.85 -13.84
C PRO A 29 6.74 -13.93 -13.42
N MET A 30 5.85 -13.59 -12.49
CA MET A 30 4.89 -14.54 -11.91
C MET A 30 3.53 -14.51 -12.61
N ASN A 31 3.13 -13.35 -13.17
CA ASN A 31 1.83 -13.16 -13.78
C ASN A 31 1.93 -12.66 -15.23
N VAL A 32 0.82 -12.78 -15.98
CA VAL A 32 0.76 -12.39 -17.39
C VAL A 32 1.14 -10.92 -17.58
N GLY A 33 0.73 -10.05 -16.65
CA GLY A 33 1.06 -8.62 -16.69
C GLY A 33 2.57 -8.38 -16.67
N GLN A 34 3.31 -9.02 -15.78
CA GLN A 34 4.77 -8.91 -15.69
C GLN A 34 5.47 -9.53 -16.90
N TRP A 35 4.96 -10.65 -17.45
CA TRP A 35 5.50 -11.22 -18.70
C TRP A 35 5.31 -10.27 -19.89
N VAL A 36 4.16 -9.60 -19.99
CA VAL A 36 3.89 -8.57 -20.99
C VAL A 36 4.81 -7.37 -20.80
N GLN A 37 5.00 -6.90 -19.56
CA GLN A 37 5.94 -5.81 -19.25
C GLN A 37 7.38 -6.17 -19.61
N LEU A 38 7.82 -7.39 -19.32
CA LEU A 38 9.13 -7.90 -19.71
C LEU A 38 9.27 -7.92 -21.23
N GLY A 39 8.31 -8.51 -21.94
CA GLY A 39 8.32 -8.59 -23.40
C GLY A 39 8.35 -7.21 -24.06
N LEU A 40 7.51 -6.28 -23.59
CA LEU A 40 7.48 -4.90 -24.07
C LEU A 40 8.79 -4.17 -23.74
N GLY A 41 9.31 -4.31 -22.52
CA GLY A 41 10.57 -3.70 -22.08
C GLY A 41 11.76 -4.16 -22.91
N VAL A 42 11.86 -5.46 -23.18
CA VAL A 42 12.90 -6.03 -24.05
C VAL A 42 12.74 -5.55 -25.48
N LEU A 43 11.53 -5.57 -26.05
CA LEU A 43 11.28 -5.13 -27.42
C LEU A 43 11.63 -3.65 -27.61
N LEU A 44 11.21 -2.79 -26.68
CA LEU A 44 11.53 -1.37 -26.71
C LEU A 44 13.03 -1.12 -26.56
N THR A 45 13.70 -1.84 -25.65
CA THR A 45 15.16 -1.73 -25.47
C THR A 45 15.90 -2.14 -26.74
N CYS A 46 15.55 -3.28 -27.35
CA CYS A 46 16.13 -3.74 -28.60
C CYS A 46 15.85 -2.78 -29.76
N GLY A 47 14.64 -2.27 -29.88
CA GLY A 47 14.27 -1.27 -30.89
C GLY A 47 15.10 0.00 -30.74
N PHE A 48 15.29 0.47 -29.50
CA PHE A 48 16.09 1.65 -29.22
C PHE A 48 17.58 1.42 -29.51
N VAL A 49 18.13 0.24 -29.21
CA VAL A 49 19.51 -0.16 -29.60
C VAL A 49 19.66 -0.20 -31.12
N TYR A 50 18.69 -0.78 -31.85
CA TYR A 50 18.73 -0.83 -33.31
C TYR A 50 18.68 0.57 -33.94
N ILE A 51 17.83 1.46 -33.40
CA ILE A 51 17.77 2.86 -33.83
C ILE A 51 19.11 3.56 -33.58
N LEU A 52 19.72 3.37 -32.41
CA LEU A 52 21.05 3.93 -32.10
C LEU A 52 22.11 3.45 -33.10
N MET A 53 22.14 2.14 -33.37
CA MET A 53 23.10 1.54 -34.30
C MET A 53 22.89 1.99 -35.75
N SER A 54 21.64 2.29 -36.15
CA SER A 54 21.33 2.74 -37.52
C SER A 54 21.54 4.24 -37.74
N LEU A 55 21.32 5.08 -36.72
CA LEU A 55 21.57 6.52 -36.76
C LEU A 55 23.05 6.90 -36.54
N GLY A 56 23.87 5.95 -36.08
CA GLY A 56 25.27 6.16 -35.77
C GLY A 56 25.52 6.65 -34.34
N LEU A 57 26.70 6.33 -33.83
CA LEU A 57 27.14 6.65 -32.47
C LEU A 57 27.71 8.07 -32.42
N THR A 58 26.85 9.06 -32.17
CA THR A 58 27.27 10.39 -31.70
C THR A 58 27.08 10.49 -30.20
N THR A 59 27.82 11.40 -29.55
CA THR A 59 27.72 11.64 -28.10
C THR A 59 26.32 12.06 -27.67
N GLU A 60 25.64 12.89 -28.49
CA GLU A 60 24.25 13.30 -28.25
C GLU A 60 23.28 12.13 -28.35
N ASN A 61 23.43 11.27 -29.37
CA ASN A 61 22.60 10.06 -29.51
C ASN A 61 22.81 9.09 -28.34
N LEU A 62 24.04 8.98 -27.83
CA LEU A 62 24.37 8.18 -26.65
C LEU A 62 23.70 8.73 -25.38
N LEU A 63 23.64 10.06 -25.21
CA LEU A 63 22.97 10.68 -24.07
C LEU A 63 21.46 10.40 -24.10
N ILE A 64 20.81 10.60 -25.25
CA ILE A 64 19.39 10.29 -25.45
C ILE A 64 19.14 8.79 -25.17
N PHE A 65 20.05 7.93 -25.65
CA PHE A 65 20.01 6.50 -25.38
C PHE A 65 20.13 6.16 -23.90
N ALA A 66 21.04 6.79 -23.17
CA ALA A 66 21.20 6.54 -21.74
C ALA A 66 19.95 6.89 -20.94
N VAL A 67 19.31 8.02 -21.26
CA VAL A 67 18.04 8.43 -20.63
C VAL A 67 16.91 7.45 -20.98
N ALA A 68 16.77 7.10 -22.27
CA ALA A 68 15.77 6.13 -22.70
C ALA A 68 15.99 4.75 -22.07
N PHE A 69 17.23 4.27 -22.02
CA PHE A 69 17.62 3.02 -21.39
C PHE A 69 17.36 3.04 -19.88
N TYR A 70 17.58 4.16 -19.20
CA TYR A 70 17.24 4.31 -17.79
C TYR A 70 15.73 4.18 -17.57
N ILE A 71 14.90 4.86 -18.37
CA ILE A 71 13.43 4.82 -18.25
C ILE A 71 12.86 3.45 -18.62
N LEU A 72 13.22 2.90 -19.80
CA LEU A 72 12.79 1.57 -20.25
C LEU A 72 13.28 0.48 -19.30
N GLY A 73 14.47 0.71 -18.77
CA GLY A 73 15.07 -0.11 -17.76
C GLY A 73 14.28 -0.21 -16.46
N LEU A 74 13.58 0.85 -16.04
CA LEU A 74 12.69 0.79 -14.87
C LEU A 74 11.51 -0.15 -15.13
N VAL A 75 10.94 -0.13 -16.34
CA VAL A 75 9.86 -1.05 -16.74
C VAL A 75 10.35 -2.50 -16.71
N LEU A 76 11.57 -2.73 -17.20
CA LEU A 76 12.21 -4.03 -17.14
C LEU A 76 12.43 -4.47 -15.68
N ALA A 77 12.93 -3.58 -14.82
CA ALA A 77 13.20 -3.88 -13.42
C ALA A 77 11.92 -4.29 -12.67
N THR A 78 10.81 -3.57 -12.86
CA THR A 78 9.53 -3.86 -12.20
C THR A 78 8.84 -5.14 -12.68
N SER A 79 9.33 -5.73 -13.77
CA SER A 79 8.84 -7.01 -14.27
C SER A 79 9.31 -8.19 -13.40
N PHE A 80 10.34 -8.00 -12.58
CA PHE A 80 10.91 -9.04 -11.73
C PHE A 80 10.47 -8.88 -10.28
N PRO A 81 9.76 -9.87 -9.72
CA PRO A 81 9.26 -9.77 -8.36
C PRO A 81 10.30 -10.07 -7.28
N SER A 82 10.01 -9.64 -6.05
CA SER A 82 10.76 -10.05 -4.86
C SER A 82 10.34 -11.45 -4.38
N GLY A 83 11.19 -12.11 -3.57
CA GLY A 83 10.82 -13.40 -2.97
C GLY A 83 9.58 -13.34 -2.08
N ILE A 84 9.34 -12.19 -1.42
CA ILE A 84 8.13 -11.95 -0.60
C ILE A 84 6.90 -11.95 -1.52
N GLN A 85 6.95 -11.23 -2.64
CA GLN A 85 5.84 -11.19 -3.59
C GLN A 85 5.55 -12.57 -4.21
N VAL A 86 6.59 -13.36 -4.49
CA VAL A 86 6.45 -14.73 -4.99
C VAL A 86 5.79 -15.64 -3.94
N ALA A 87 6.20 -15.55 -2.67
CA ALA A 87 5.57 -16.29 -1.58
C ALA A 87 4.08 -15.94 -1.42
N LEU A 88 3.75 -14.64 -1.41
CA LEU A 88 2.36 -14.17 -1.33
C LEU A 88 1.51 -14.63 -2.51
N HIS A 89 2.08 -14.63 -3.72
CA HIS A 89 1.39 -15.14 -4.91
C HIS A 89 1.17 -16.65 -4.85
N ALA A 90 2.16 -17.42 -4.38
CA ALA A 90 2.02 -18.86 -4.17
C ALA A 90 0.90 -19.17 -3.16
N ILE A 91 0.80 -18.41 -2.07
CA ILE A 91 -0.28 -18.56 -1.09
C ILE A 91 -1.65 -18.31 -1.74
N ARG A 92 -1.80 -17.20 -2.46
CA ARG A 92 -3.08 -16.82 -3.09
C ARG A 92 -3.52 -17.79 -4.18
N THR A 93 -2.58 -18.29 -4.98
CA THR A 93 -2.88 -19.29 -6.02
C THR A 93 -3.24 -20.65 -5.43
N THR A 94 -2.69 -21.01 -4.26
CA THR A 94 -2.93 -22.32 -3.64
C THR A 94 -4.20 -22.35 -2.79
N ILE A 95 -4.41 -21.32 -1.95
CA ILE A 95 -5.57 -21.23 -1.03
C ILE A 95 -6.80 -20.66 -1.77
N GLY A 96 -6.58 -19.98 -2.89
CA GLY A 96 -7.58 -19.20 -3.61
C GLY A 96 -7.67 -17.76 -3.11
N GLU A 97 -8.20 -16.87 -3.93
CA GLU A 97 -8.46 -15.49 -3.52
C GLU A 97 -9.56 -15.45 -2.44
N ILE A 98 -9.15 -15.24 -1.19
CA ILE A 98 -10.07 -14.88 -0.11
C ILE A 98 -10.29 -13.36 -0.23
N ALA A 99 -10.95 -12.97 -1.33
CA ALA A 99 -11.01 -11.59 -1.80
C ALA A 99 -11.82 -10.66 -0.88
N ALA A 100 -12.71 -11.20 -0.06
CA ALA A 100 -13.41 -10.46 0.98
C ALA A 100 -14.07 -11.42 1.96
N VAL A 101 -14.08 -11.05 3.24
CA VAL A 101 -14.90 -11.73 4.24
C VAL A 101 -16.06 -10.80 4.56
N SER A 102 -17.26 -11.37 4.48
CA SER A 102 -18.50 -10.78 4.99
C SER A 102 -19.21 -11.84 5.80
N TYR A 103 -19.98 -11.41 6.78
CA TYR A 103 -20.74 -12.29 7.64
C TYR A 103 -22.22 -11.97 7.47
N ASP A 104 -23.00 -12.95 7.05
CA ASP A 104 -24.44 -12.82 6.86
C ASP A 104 -25.24 -13.01 8.17
N VAL A 105 -24.56 -13.43 9.25
CA VAL A 105 -25.18 -13.81 10.52
C VAL A 105 -24.38 -13.26 11.70
N GLY A 106 -24.74 -12.05 12.13
CA GLY A 106 -24.47 -11.55 13.48
C GLY A 106 -25.46 -12.11 14.52
N PRO A 107 -25.33 -11.76 15.80
CA PRO A 107 -26.17 -12.26 16.90
C PRO A 107 -27.67 -12.11 16.69
N ASN A 108 -28.07 -11.10 15.91
CA ASN A 108 -29.45 -10.77 15.59
C ASN A 108 -29.80 -10.91 14.10
N GLY A 109 -29.01 -11.66 13.32
CA GLY A 109 -29.17 -11.78 11.86
C GLY A 109 -28.63 -10.58 11.07
N GLU A 110 -27.75 -9.80 11.69
CA GLU A 110 -27.14 -8.60 11.10
C GLU A 110 -25.98 -8.97 10.17
N ARG A 111 -25.80 -8.20 9.09
CA ARG A 111 -24.77 -8.44 8.07
C ARG A 111 -23.50 -7.63 8.37
N THR A 112 -22.39 -8.00 7.76
CA THR A 112 -21.26 -7.10 7.53
C THR A 112 -21.08 -6.90 6.04
N GLU A 113 -20.62 -5.72 5.65
CA GLU A 113 -20.17 -5.55 4.27
C GLU A 113 -18.94 -6.40 3.99
N ALA A 114 -18.85 -6.83 2.74
CA ALA A 114 -17.62 -7.40 2.22
C ALA A 114 -16.55 -6.31 2.22
N SER A 115 -15.39 -6.66 2.75
CA SER A 115 -14.17 -5.88 2.63
C SER A 115 -13.35 -6.41 1.45
N PRO A 116 -13.52 -5.87 0.23
CA PRO A 116 -12.70 -6.27 -0.90
C PRO A 116 -11.24 -5.88 -0.65
N GLY A 117 -10.41 -6.87 -0.32
CA GLY A 117 -8.97 -6.72 -0.23
C GLY A 117 -8.38 -6.42 -1.61
N GLY A 118 -7.46 -5.46 -1.69
CA GLY A 118 -6.61 -5.28 -2.87
C GLY A 118 -5.48 -6.31 -2.93
N GLU A 119 -4.57 -6.18 -3.90
CA GLU A 119 -3.39 -7.04 -4.00
C GLU A 119 -2.47 -6.98 -2.75
N LYS A 120 -2.59 -5.97 -1.90
CA LYS A 120 -1.76 -5.81 -0.70
C LYS A 120 -2.57 -5.75 0.59
N GLU A 121 -3.86 -6.06 0.53
CA GLU A 121 -4.79 -5.93 1.64
C GLU A 121 -5.64 -7.20 1.74
N GLY A 122 -6.34 -7.34 2.85
CA GLY A 122 -7.23 -8.45 3.10
C GLY A 122 -6.55 -9.65 3.74
N TRP A 123 -7.29 -10.76 3.75
CA TRP A 123 -6.91 -11.99 4.42
C TRP A 123 -6.03 -12.86 3.52
N LEU A 124 -4.99 -13.48 4.09
CA LEU A 124 -4.26 -14.57 3.42
C LEU A 124 -4.93 -15.92 3.66
N VAL A 125 -5.55 -16.08 4.84
CA VAL A 125 -6.28 -17.28 5.26
C VAL A 125 -7.67 -16.88 5.70
N ARG A 126 -8.64 -17.78 5.53
CA ARG A 126 -9.98 -17.51 6.01
C ARG A 126 -9.92 -17.32 7.52
N PRO A 127 -10.39 -16.17 8.04
CA PRO A 127 -10.39 -15.96 9.48
C PRO A 127 -11.42 -16.85 10.16
N PRO A 128 -11.36 -16.95 11.49
CA PRO A 128 -12.39 -17.61 12.27
C PRO A 128 -13.80 -17.06 11.95
N PRO A 129 -14.82 -17.92 11.84
CA PRO A 129 -16.20 -17.49 11.66
C PRO A 129 -16.74 -16.87 12.95
N VAL A 130 -17.82 -16.09 12.84
CA VAL A 130 -18.49 -15.45 14.01
C VAL A 130 -18.88 -16.47 15.08
N SER A 131 -19.22 -17.71 14.71
CA SER A 131 -19.55 -18.77 15.66
C SER A 131 -18.41 -19.19 16.58
N ALA A 132 -17.16 -18.86 16.21
CA ALA A 132 -15.98 -19.08 17.03
C ALA A 132 -15.67 -17.90 17.96
N TRP A 133 -16.42 -16.79 17.87
CA TRP A 133 -16.15 -15.59 18.65
C TRP A 133 -16.90 -15.61 19.98
N HIS A 134 -16.20 -15.32 21.07
CA HIS A 134 -16.80 -15.18 22.40
C HIS A 134 -17.41 -13.78 22.58
N LEU A 135 -18.58 -13.52 21.99
CA LEU A 135 -19.20 -12.18 22.03
C LEU A 135 -19.55 -11.68 23.44
N ASP A 136 -19.87 -12.58 24.37
CA ASP A 136 -20.13 -12.24 25.77
C ASP A 136 -18.84 -12.05 26.58
N ARG A 137 -17.74 -12.63 26.11
CA ARG A 137 -16.41 -12.59 26.75
C ARG A 137 -15.34 -12.30 25.69
N PRO A 138 -15.36 -11.08 25.13
CA PRO A 138 -14.62 -10.73 23.92
C PRO A 138 -13.10 -10.71 24.08
N TYR A 139 -12.61 -10.81 25.32
CA TYR A 139 -11.21 -10.83 25.68
C TYR A 139 -10.65 -12.24 25.91
N ASP A 140 -11.51 -13.26 25.98
CA ASP A 140 -11.12 -14.65 26.22
C ASP A 140 -10.43 -15.25 24.98
N GLU A 141 -9.51 -16.18 25.21
CA GLU A 141 -8.83 -16.95 24.16
C GLU A 141 -9.83 -17.78 23.33
N ASP A 142 -9.63 -17.82 22.01
CA ASP A 142 -10.43 -18.66 21.10
C ASP A 142 -10.01 -20.14 21.24
N GLU A 143 -10.94 -21.08 21.06
CA GLU A 143 -10.61 -22.52 21.06
C GLU A 143 -9.59 -22.92 19.97
N GLY A 144 -9.58 -22.17 18.86
CA GLY A 144 -8.62 -22.37 17.76
C GLY A 144 -7.21 -21.88 18.06
N GLY A 145 -7.03 -21.10 19.13
CA GLY A 145 -5.77 -20.45 19.46
C GLY A 145 -5.36 -19.39 18.42
N LEU A 146 -4.06 -19.11 18.37
CA LEU A 146 -3.45 -18.08 17.53
C LEU A 146 -3.77 -18.27 16.03
N LEU A 147 -4.11 -17.18 15.32
CA LEU A 147 -4.40 -17.19 13.89
C LEU A 147 -3.31 -17.89 13.05
N ASP A 148 -3.72 -18.65 12.04
CA ASP A 148 -2.83 -19.45 11.20
C ASP A 148 -1.76 -18.61 10.47
N ASP A 149 -2.12 -17.40 10.02
CA ASP A 149 -1.23 -16.45 9.34
C ASP A 149 -0.57 -15.45 10.30
N HIS A 150 -0.67 -15.69 11.62
CA HIS A 150 0.01 -14.86 12.59
C HIS A 150 1.54 -14.94 12.41
N PRO A 151 2.28 -13.83 12.53
CA PRO A 151 3.73 -13.78 12.33
C PRO A 151 4.54 -14.75 13.21
N GLN A 152 4.04 -15.09 14.40
CA GLN A 152 4.67 -16.12 15.25
C GLN A 152 4.52 -17.54 14.70
N ASN A 153 3.50 -17.79 13.86
CA ASN A 153 3.32 -19.05 13.17
C ASN A 153 4.12 -19.10 11.86
N VAL A 154 4.02 -18.05 11.04
CA VAL A 154 4.52 -18.06 9.65
C VAL A 154 5.87 -17.35 9.45
N GLY A 155 6.31 -16.59 10.45
CA GLY A 155 7.52 -15.76 10.41
C GLY A 155 7.31 -14.38 9.77
N THR A 156 8.16 -13.44 10.15
CA THR A 156 8.23 -12.09 9.57
C THR A 156 9.00 -12.14 8.24
N PRO A 157 8.45 -11.58 7.14
CA PRO A 157 9.17 -11.49 5.87
C PRO A 157 10.48 -10.71 5.99
N VAL A 158 11.55 -11.20 5.35
CA VAL A 158 12.86 -10.55 5.31
C VAL A 158 13.23 -10.28 3.84
N PRO A 159 13.55 -9.03 3.46
CA PRO A 159 13.87 -8.71 2.07
C PRO A 159 15.28 -9.22 1.75
N ALA A 160 15.47 -9.74 0.54
CA ALA A 160 16.82 -10.10 0.08
C ALA A 160 17.71 -8.86 -0.05
N THR A 161 19.02 -9.03 0.24
CA THR A 161 20.01 -7.94 0.12
C THR A 161 20.03 -7.35 -1.28
N LEU A 162 19.96 -8.19 -2.32
CA LEU A 162 19.78 -7.79 -3.71
C LEU A 162 18.67 -8.60 -4.34
N THR A 163 17.87 -7.96 -5.18
CA THR A 163 16.91 -8.59 -6.08
C THR A 163 17.33 -8.38 -7.52
N LEU A 164 16.80 -9.18 -8.47
CA LEU A 164 17.01 -8.94 -9.89
C LEU A 164 16.57 -7.53 -10.32
N GLN A 165 15.47 -7.03 -9.77
CA GLN A 165 15.04 -5.63 -9.91
C GLN A 165 16.14 -4.65 -9.47
N SER A 166 16.76 -4.86 -8.31
CA SER A 166 17.83 -3.98 -7.81
C SER A 166 19.10 -4.06 -8.68
N LEU A 167 19.48 -5.26 -9.16
CA LEU A 167 20.65 -5.44 -10.04
C LEU A 167 20.47 -4.70 -11.37
N ILE A 168 19.28 -4.78 -11.96
CA ILE A 168 18.93 -4.07 -13.18
C ILE A 168 19.03 -2.55 -12.95
N ARG A 169 18.51 -2.05 -11.82
CA ARG A 169 18.60 -0.63 -11.44
C ARG A 169 20.04 -0.17 -11.19
N ILE A 170 20.87 -1.01 -10.58
CA ILE A 170 22.32 -0.75 -10.39
C ILE A 170 22.99 -0.60 -11.77
N ALA A 171 22.75 -1.53 -12.69
CA ALA A 171 23.33 -1.50 -14.03
C ALA A 171 22.92 -0.23 -14.81
N GLN A 172 21.64 0.15 -14.74
CA GLN A 172 21.13 1.39 -15.36
C GLN A 172 21.77 2.64 -14.79
N SER A 173 21.88 2.69 -13.46
CA SER A 173 22.46 3.82 -12.75
C SER A 173 23.95 3.99 -13.09
N ALA A 174 24.69 2.89 -13.15
CA ALA A 174 26.08 2.88 -13.59
C ALA A 174 26.20 3.30 -15.07
N PHE A 175 25.37 2.76 -15.95
CA PHE A 175 25.40 3.11 -17.37
C PHE A 175 25.11 4.60 -17.60
N LEU A 176 24.08 5.15 -16.96
CA LEU A 176 23.71 6.56 -17.09
C LEU A 176 24.85 7.49 -16.65
N VAL A 177 25.49 7.23 -15.51
CA VAL A 177 26.59 8.09 -15.02
C VAL A 177 27.86 7.94 -15.86
N ILE A 178 28.15 6.76 -16.40
CA ILE A 178 29.26 6.56 -17.34
C ILE A 178 29.04 7.41 -18.59
N ILE A 179 27.84 7.37 -19.17
CA ILE A 179 27.52 8.15 -20.38
C ILE A 179 27.52 9.66 -20.10
N ALA A 180 27.00 10.10 -18.95
CA ALA A 180 27.07 11.49 -18.54
C ALA A 180 28.52 11.98 -18.41
N ARG A 181 29.41 11.14 -17.87
CA ARG A 181 30.85 11.44 -17.79
C ARG A 181 31.52 11.46 -19.17
N THR A 182 31.23 10.52 -20.06
CA THR A 182 31.80 10.54 -21.41
C THR A 182 31.32 11.75 -22.19
N TYR A 183 30.05 12.16 -22.02
CA TYR A 183 29.53 13.39 -22.60
C TYR A 183 30.34 14.60 -22.16
N LEU A 184 30.59 14.76 -20.85
CA LEU A 184 31.43 15.83 -20.32
C LEU A 184 32.83 15.85 -20.96
N LEU A 185 33.49 14.69 -21.08
CA LEU A 185 34.85 14.62 -21.63
C LEU A 185 34.92 14.98 -23.11
N GLU A 186 33.85 14.73 -23.88
CA GLU A 186 33.81 14.98 -25.32
C GLU A 186 33.28 16.38 -25.65
N SER A 187 32.26 16.87 -24.96
CA SER A 187 31.62 18.17 -25.22
C SER A 187 32.20 19.31 -24.39
N GLY A 188 32.82 19.01 -23.24
CA GLY A 188 33.18 19.99 -22.22
C GLY A 188 32.00 20.54 -21.43
N ASP A 189 30.76 20.09 -21.70
CA ASP A 189 29.55 20.56 -21.05
C ASP A 189 29.14 19.65 -19.86
N PRO A 190 29.11 20.17 -18.62
CA PRO A 190 28.72 19.42 -17.44
C PRO A 190 27.22 19.21 -17.25
N VAL A 191 26.34 19.74 -18.12
CA VAL A 191 24.87 19.68 -17.95
C VAL A 191 24.35 18.25 -17.72
N ALA A 192 24.86 17.26 -18.45
CA ALA A 192 24.46 15.86 -18.28
C ALA A 192 24.80 15.30 -16.90
N LEU A 193 25.97 15.70 -16.36
CA LEU A 193 26.44 15.28 -15.06
C LEU A 193 25.62 15.94 -13.94
N TYR A 194 25.27 17.22 -14.09
CA TYR A 194 24.36 17.91 -13.17
C TYR A 194 22.97 17.27 -13.15
N GLY A 195 22.42 16.93 -14.32
CA GLY A 195 21.15 16.22 -14.41
C GLY A 195 21.19 14.86 -13.71
N THR A 196 22.27 14.09 -13.92
CA THR A 196 22.48 12.79 -13.27
C THR A 196 22.59 12.91 -11.76
N LEU A 197 23.33 13.90 -11.26
CA LEU A 197 23.46 14.18 -9.83
C LEU A 197 22.11 14.58 -9.21
N GLY A 198 21.38 15.49 -9.86
CA GLY A 198 20.07 15.97 -9.39
C GLY A 198 19.04 14.84 -9.30
N VAL A 199 18.88 14.07 -10.39
CA VAL A 199 17.98 12.91 -10.41
C VAL A 199 18.40 11.86 -9.38
N GLY A 200 19.70 11.55 -9.32
CA GLY A 200 20.26 10.61 -8.35
C GLY A 200 19.98 11.02 -6.91
N ALA A 201 20.17 12.29 -6.56
CA ALA A 201 19.94 12.82 -5.23
C ALA A 201 18.46 12.78 -4.82
N VAL A 202 17.55 13.15 -5.72
CA VAL A 202 16.10 13.07 -5.48
C VAL A 202 15.67 11.63 -5.24
N ILE A 203 16.11 10.69 -6.08
CA ILE A 203 15.79 9.27 -5.91
C ILE A 203 16.38 8.74 -4.61
N LEU A 204 17.65 9.05 -4.31
CA LEU A 204 18.30 8.61 -3.07
C LEU A 204 17.55 9.10 -1.84
N LEU A 205 17.11 10.36 -1.83
CA LEU A 205 16.35 10.95 -0.73
C LEU A 205 15.01 10.23 -0.53
N VAL A 206 14.27 9.98 -1.62
CA VAL A 206 13.00 9.23 -1.57
C VAL A 206 13.24 7.81 -1.02
N GLN A 207 14.27 7.11 -1.52
CA GLN A 207 14.57 5.75 -1.07
C GLN A 207 15.07 5.71 0.38
N PHE A 208 15.82 6.72 0.82
CA PHE A 208 16.26 6.85 2.21
C PHE A 208 15.07 6.91 3.18
N PHE A 209 14.06 7.75 2.90
CA PHE A 209 12.87 7.83 3.74
C PHE A 209 12.02 6.55 3.69
N ARG A 210 11.90 5.90 2.51
CA ARG A 210 11.21 4.60 2.39
C ARG A 210 11.90 3.51 3.20
N VAL A 211 13.21 3.36 3.08
CA VAL A 211 14.00 2.37 3.85
C VAL A 211 13.95 2.67 5.34
N ARG A 212 14.02 3.95 5.74
CA ARG A 212 13.87 4.35 7.14
C ARG A 212 12.51 3.93 7.71
N LYS A 213 11.43 4.11 6.95
CA LYS A 213 10.09 3.65 7.34
C LYS A 213 10.06 2.14 7.55
N TRP A 214 10.58 1.37 6.60
CA TRP A 214 10.56 -0.10 6.70
C TRP A 214 11.38 -0.63 7.86
N ARG A 215 12.61 -0.13 8.06
CA ARG A 215 13.44 -0.50 9.20
C ARG A 215 12.74 -0.25 10.53
N ALA A 216 12.07 0.89 10.67
CA ALA A 216 11.36 1.24 11.91
C ALA A 216 10.21 0.27 12.25
N LEU A 217 9.63 -0.40 11.24
CA LEU A 217 8.60 -1.42 11.40
C LEU A 217 9.24 -2.80 11.67
N THR A 218 10.17 -3.26 10.82
CA THR A 218 10.79 -4.59 10.94
C THR A 218 11.60 -4.81 12.21
N ASP A 219 12.08 -3.73 12.87
CA ASP A 219 12.87 -3.84 14.10
C ASP A 219 12.06 -4.35 15.30
N ARG A 220 10.73 -4.49 15.20
CA ARG A 220 9.88 -5.01 16.28
C ARG A 220 9.18 -6.29 15.86
N PRO A 221 9.21 -7.35 16.69
CA PRO A 221 8.42 -8.54 16.42
C PRO A 221 6.94 -8.27 16.76
N THR A 222 6.04 -8.75 15.90
CA THR A 222 4.60 -8.76 16.19
C THR A 222 4.31 -9.64 17.41
N SER A 223 3.74 -9.01 18.43
CA SER A 223 3.40 -9.63 19.70
C SER A 223 2.03 -10.30 19.61
N THR A 224 1.81 -11.35 20.40
CA THR A 224 0.43 -11.80 20.62
C THR A 224 -0.30 -10.79 21.49
N VAL A 225 -1.62 -10.71 21.33
CA VAL A 225 -2.50 -9.83 22.10
C VAL A 225 -2.40 -10.12 23.60
N ARG A 226 -2.24 -11.39 23.98
CA ARG A 226 -2.15 -11.79 25.39
C ARG A 226 -0.84 -11.38 26.07
N SER A 227 0.27 -11.28 25.34
CA SER A 227 1.60 -11.09 25.92
C SER A 227 2.30 -9.81 25.45
N MET A 228 1.58 -8.86 24.88
CA MET A 228 2.19 -7.64 24.39
C MET A 228 2.62 -6.66 25.50
N PRO A 229 3.70 -5.90 25.27
CA PRO A 229 4.16 -4.88 26.21
C PRO A 229 3.32 -3.59 26.14
N MET A 230 3.39 -2.79 27.21
CA MET A 230 2.92 -1.40 27.20
C MET A 230 3.88 -0.52 26.40
N GLY A 231 3.35 0.52 25.72
CA GLY A 231 4.13 1.40 24.86
C GLY A 231 4.15 0.94 23.40
N PRO A 232 5.24 1.19 22.63
CA PRO A 232 5.31 0.81 21.21
C PRO A 232 5.17 -0.70 20.99
N VAL A 233 4.22 -1.10 20.15
CA VAL A 233 3.87 -2.51 19.90
C VAL A 233 3.49 -2.73 18.43
N GLU A 234 3.73 -3.94 17.93
CA GLU A 234 3.15 -4.43 16.68
C GLU A 234 2.15 -5.55 16.99
N VAL A 235 0.94 -5.43 16.45
CA VAL A 235 -0.15 -6.39 16.65
C VAL A 235 -0.79 -6.75 15.32
N TYR A 236 -1.22 -7.99 15.21
CA TYR A 236 -1.99 -8.50 14.08
C TYR A 236 -3.17 -9.31 14.58
N GLY A 237 -4.36 -9.05 14.04
CA GLY A 237 -5.53 -9.87 14.32
C GLY A 237 -6.74 -9.49 13.52
N GLN A 238 -7.89 -10.02 13.92
CA GLN A 238 -9.19 -9.73 13.36
C GLN A 238 -9.89 -8.62 14.15
N LEU A 239 -10.46 -7.63 13.46
CA LEU A 239 -11.37 -6.67 14.10
C LEU A 239 -12.67 -7.36 14.50
N ARG A 240 -13.01 -7.30 15.79
CA ARG A 240 -14.24 -7.86 16.33
C ARG A 240 -15.02 -6.81 17.11
N PRO A 241 -16.36 -6.95 17.20
CA PRO A 241 -17.16 -6.08 18.05
C PRO A 241 -16.74 -6.28 19.50
N ARG A 242 -16.63 -5.17 20.21
CA ARG A 242 -16.19 -5.18 21.60
C ARG A 242 -17.36 -5.30 22.57
N HIS A 243 -18.37 -4.45 22.42
CA HIS A 243 -19.60 -4.55 23.21
C HIS A 243 -20.82 -4.33 22.30
N GLY A 244 -21.41 -5.44 21.86
CA GLY A 244 -22.53 -5.42 20.92
C GLY A 244 -22.11 -5.20 19.47
N TRP A 245 -23.01 -5.58 18.57
CA TRP A 245 -22.79 -5.48 17.13
C TRP A 245 -22.91 -4.01 16.65
N PRO A 246 -22.13 -3.58 15.63
CA PRO A 246 -22.25 -2.24 15.09
C PRO A 246 -23.65 -1.94 14.54
N ALA A 247 -24.16 -0.75 14.85
CA ALA A 247 -25.42 -0.28 14.29
C ALA A 247 -25.34 -0.09 12.76
N VAL A 248 -26.48 -0.23 12.09
CA VAL A 248 -26.60 0.02 10.65
C VAL A 248 -26.39 1.50 10.36
N VAL A 249 -25.55 1.79 9.36
CA VAL A 249 -25.25 3.16 8.92
C VAL A 249 -26.20 3.54 7.79
N PHE A 250 -27.10 4.49 8.05
CA PHE A 250 -27.99 5.08 7.05
C PHE A 250 -27.35 6.33 6.45
N VAL A 251 -26.85 6.21 5.22
CA VAL A 251 -26.16 7.30 4.53
C VAL A 251 -27.16 8.38 4.17
N ASP A 252 -26.88 9.60 4.62
CA ASP A 252 -27.73 10.77 4.37
C ASP A 252 -29.19 10.58 4.85
N GLY A 253 -29.41 9.73 5.85
CA GLY A 253 -30.74 9.42 6.41
C GLY A 253 -31.62 8.57 5.48
N ASP A 254 -31.07 7.97 4.44
CA ASP A 254 -31.82 7.18 3.46
C ASP A 254 -31.73 5.67 3.77
N ALA A 255 -32.89 5.04 4.00
CA ALA A 255 -32.99 3.59 4.20
C ALA A 255 -32.55 2.77 2.98
N GLY A 256 -32.59 3.34 1.77
CA GLY A 256 -32.09 2.72 0.55
C GLY A 256 -30.58 2.82 0.36
N LYS A 257 -29.87 3.55 1.23
CA LYS A 257 -28.40 3.68 1.25
C LYS A 257 -27.87 3.27 2.63
N CYS A 258 -28.08 2.00 2.99
CA CYS A 258 -27.58 1.47 4.24
C CYS A 258 -26.31 0.64 4.05
N VAL A 259 -25.46 0.62 5.09
CA VAL A 259 -24.23 -0.17 5.16
C VAL A 259 -24.16 -0.85 6.52
N HIS A 260 -23.76 -2.11 6.56
CA HIS A 260 -23.81 -2.92 7.77
C HIS A 260 -22.42 -3.29 8.33
N GLY A 261 -22.34 -3.44 9.66
CA GLY A 261 -21.17 -4.02 10.32
C GLY A 261 -19.89 -3.19 10.24
N LEU A 262 -20.00 -1.86 10.22
CA LEU A 262 -18.83 -0.97 10.18
C LEU A 262 -18.30 -0.69 11.59
N ALA A 263 -17.05 -1.07 11.83
CA ALA A 263 -16.30 -0.77 13.06
C ALA A 263 -15.94 0.72 13.15
N ASP A 264 -15.57 1.33 12.02
CA ASP A 264 -15.37 2.76 11.86
C ASP A 264 -15.85 3.16 10.47
N TRP A 265 -16.45 4.34 10.35
CA TRP A 265 -17.02 4.79 9.09
C TRP A 265 -17.03 6.31 8.95
N GLY A 266 -16.93 6.74 7.69
CA GLY A 266 -17.15 8.10 7.26
C GLY A 266 -17.86 8.09 5.90
N TRP A 267 -18.98 8.80 5.80
CA TRP A 267 -19.66 8.99 4.53
C TRP A 267 -19.64 10.45 4.10
N ARG A 268 -19.60 10.65 2.79
CA ARG A 268 -19.60 11.97 2.15
C ARG A 268 -20.66 12.01 1.09
N TYR A 269 -21.35 13.14 1.02
CA TYR A 269 -22.31 13.48 -0.01
C TYR A 269 -21.86 14.76 -0.69
N GLY A 270 -21.86 14.74 -2.02
CA GLY A 270 -21.51 15.92 -2.80
C GLY A 270 -21.99 15.87 -4.23
N HIS A 271 -21.81 17.00 -4.91
CA HIS A 271 -22.07 17.11 -6.34
C HIS A 271 -20.80 16.77 -7.11
N GLN A 272 -20.88 15.72 -7.92
CA GLN A 272 -19.82 15.32 -8.84
C GLN A 272 -20.10 15.88 -10.22
N PHE A 273 -19.12 16.56 -10.80
CA PHE A 273 -19.17 17.14 -12.14
C PHE A 273 -18.05 16.54 -12.99
N ASN A 274 -18.39 16.03 -14.16
CA ASN A 274 -17.43 15.50 -15.13
C ASN A 274 -17.68 16.17 -16.48
N TRP A 275 -16.62 16.56 -17.19
CA TRP A 275 -16.73 17.12 -18.54
C TRP A 275 -15.44 16.88 -19.33
N GLU A 276 -15.51 17.01 -20.64
CA GLU A 276 -14.33 17.07 -21.49
C GLU A 276 -14.09 18.51 -21.92
N GLU A 277 -12.84 18.95 -21.81
CA GLU A 277 -12.40 20.29 -22.19
C GLU A 277 -11.39 20.18 -23.34
N TRP A 278 -11.57 21.00 -24.38
CA TRP A 278 -10.59 21.09 -25.46
C TRP A 278 -9.39 21.91 -24.99
N VAL A 279 -8.23 21.27 -24.94
CA VAL A 279 -6.95 21.92 -24.65
C VAL A 279 -6.21 22.11 -25.95
N GLU A 280 -5.94 23.37 -26.30
CA GLU A 280 -5.12 23.72 -27.46
C GLU A 280 -3.66 23.35 -27.21
N GLU A 281 -3.06 22.67 -28.17
CA GLU A 281 -1.61 22.45 -28.20
C GLU A 281 -0.97 23.64 -28.93
N ARG A 282 0.08 24.19 -28.31
CA ARG A 282 0.81 25.35 -28.83
C ARG A 282 2.27 24.98 -29.07
N ASP A 283 2.83 25.46 -30.16
CA ASP A 283 4.27 25.39 -30.39
C ASP A 283 5.05 26.36 -29.49
N GLN A 284 6.38 26.32 -29.60
CA GLN A 284 7.28 27.18 -28.81
C GLN A 284 7.08 28.67 -29.10
N ASP A 285 6.49 29.01 -30.24
CA ASP A 285 6.16 30.38 -30.64
C ASP A 285 4.75 30.80 -30.18
N GLY A 286 4.05 29.93 -29.43
CA GLY A 286 2.72 30.18 -28.87
C GLY A 286 1.57 30.04 -29.88
N LYS A 287 1.84 29.56 -31.10
CA LYS A 287 0.85 29.34 -32.14
C LYS A 287 0.15 28.00 -31.94
N VAL A 288 -1.17 28.01 -32.08
CA VAL A 288 -2.00 26.80 -31.91
C VAL A 288 -1.73 25.85 -33.08
N THR A 289 -1.16 24.68 -32.78
CA THR A 289 -0.83 23.63 -33.75
C THR A 289 -1.87 22.52 -33.79
N GLY A 290 -2.71 22.42 -32.76
CA GLY A 290 -3.77 21.43 -32.66
C GLY A 290 -4.51 21.51 -31.34
N GLY A 291 -5.12 20.40 -30.93
CA GLY A 291 -5.67 20.27 -29.60
C GLY A 291 -6.22 18.89 -29.32
N ARG A 292 -6.52 18.64 -28.05
CA ARG A 292 -7.01 17.36 -27.57
C ARG A 292 -8.11 17.58 -26.53
N TRP A 293 -9.01 16.60 -26.45
CA TRP A 293 -10.01 16.56 -25.39
C TRP A 293 -9.38 15.97 -24.13
N GLU A 294 -9.38 16.73 -23.05
CA GLU A 294 -8.95 16.26 -21.74
C GLU A 294 -10.15 16.07 -20.82
N SER A 295 -10.18 14.94 -20.12
CA SER A 295 -11.20 14.68 -19.10
C SER A 295 -10.92 15.54 -17.88
N ARG A 296 -11.97 16.19 -17.38
CA ARG A 296 -11.96 17.03 -16.19
C ARG A 296 -13.05 16.56 -15.24
N SER A 297 -12.75 16.61 -13.96
CA SER A 297 -13.70 16.34 -12.90
C SER A 297 -13.59 17.37 -11.79
N ALA A 298 -14.69 17.57 -11.08
CA ALA A 298 -14.74 18.40 -9.89
C ALA A 298 -15.79 17.84 -8.95
N TYR A 299 -15.50 17.88 -7.65
CA TYR A 299 -16.40 17.43 -6.60
C TYR A 299 -16.63 18.56 -5.60
N THR A 300 -17.89 18.78 -5.24
CA THR A 300 -18.27 19.75 -4.21
C THR A 300 -18.91 19.01 -3.06
N LEU A 301 -18.23 18.97 -1.91
CA LEU A 301 -18.77 18.37 -0.69
C LEU A 301 -19.93 19.21 -0.16
N ILE A 302 -21.05 18.56 0.14
CA ILE A 302 -22.27 19.21 0.67
C ILE A 302 -22.53 18.76 2.11
N ARG A 303 -22.45 17.46 2.38
CA ARG A 303 -22.59 16.88 3.72
C ARG A 303 -21.61 15.74 3.93
N SER A 304 -21.32 15.47 5.19
CA SER A 304 -20.59 14.29 5.61
C SER A 304 -20.95 13.96 7.05
N ALA A 305 -20.83 12.70 7.41
CA ALA A 305 -20.83 12.29 8.81
C ALA A 305 -19.84 11.14 8.99
N SER A 306 -19.40 10.95 10.23
CA SER A 306 -18.54 9.86 10.63
C SER A 306 -18.98 9.31 11.98
N GLY A 307 -18.60 8.08 12.25
CA GLY A 307 -18.87 7.40 13.51
C GLY A 307 -18.18 6.05 13.54
N GLY A 308 -18.33 5.34 14.64
CA GLY A 308 -17.75 4.02 14.80
C GLY A 308 -18.46 3.26 15.91
N ALA A 309 -18.16 1.97 15.98
CA ALA A 309 -18.56 1.09 17.05
C ALA A 309 -17.32 0.71 17.87
N PRO A 310 -17.46 0.56 19.19
CA PRO A 310 -16.36 0.04 20.01
C PRO A 310 -15.92 -1.32 19.51
N THR A 311 -14.62 -1.41 19.21
CA THR A 311 -14.01 -2.52 18.48
C THR A 311 -12.75 -2.95 19.21
N LEU A 312 -12.39 -4.22 19.04
CA LEU A 312 -11.15 -4.79 19.52
C LEU A 312 -10.45 -5.54 18.38
N VAL A 313 -9.15 -5.75 18.52
CA VAL A 313 -8.39 -6.70 17.71
C VAL A 313 -8.28 -8.01 18.47
N HIS A 314 -8.46 -9.14 17.77
CA HIS A 314 -8.34 -10.47 18.32
C HIS A 314 -7.41 -11.33 17.45
N ASP A 315 -6.32 -11.83 18.03
CA ASP A 315 -5.35 -12.69 17.33
C ASP A 315 -5.56 -14.19 17.59
N GLY A 316 -6.59 -14.52 18.37
CA GLY A 316 -6.90 -15.88 18.81
C GLY A 316 -6.45 -16.19 20.24
N THR A 317 -5.41 -15.51 20.75
CA THR A 317 -4.93 -15.65 22.14
C THR A 317 -5.70 -14.78 23.14
N GLY A 318 -6.37 -13.75 22.63
CA GLY A 318 -7.27 -12.88 23.38
C GLY A 318 -7.63 -11.63 22.59
N GLY A 319 -8.47 -10.79 23.19
CA GLY A 319 -8.90 -9.51 22.62
C GLY A 319 -8.16 -8.32 23.21
N MET A 320 -8.13 -7.21 22.46
CA MET A 320 -7.67 -5.92 22.96
C MET A 320 -8.40 -4.75 22.32
N ALA A 321 -8.79 -3.79 23.14
CA ALA A 321 -9.47 -2.58 22.72
C ALA A 321 -8.65 -1.80 21.66
N VAL A 322 -9.33 -1.31 20.62
CA VAL A 322 -8.74 -0.44 19.60
C VAL A 322 -9.39 0.93 19.72
N HIS A 323 -8.57 1.96 19.93
CA HIS A 323 -9.04 3.32 19.96
C HIS A 323 -9.50 3.77 18.57
N PRO A 324 -10.63 4.50 18.45
CA PRO A 324 -11.14 4.95 17.15
C PRO A 324 -10.14 5.74 16.33
N SER A 325 -9.21 6.47 16.98
CA SER A 325 -8.16 7.19 16.27
C SER A 325 -7.27 6.28 15.41
N LEU A 326 -7.08 5.00 15.74
CA LEU A 326 -6.31 4.09 14.89
C LEU A 326 -7.03 3.70 13.60
N LEU A 327 -8.36 3.78 13.56
CA LEU A 327 -9.17 3.31 12.44
C LEU A 327 -9.40 4.40 11.36
N THR A 328 -8.87 5.61 11.53
CA THR A 328 -9.17 6.80 10.68
C THR A 328 -8.79 6.71 9.20
N ASN A 329 -8.22 5.60 8.73
CA ASN A 329 -7.77 5.39 7.35
C ASN A 329 -8.56 4.28 6.62
N GLY A 330 -9.86 4.13 6.93
CA GLY A 330 -10.73 3.17 6.26
C GLY A 330 -10.78 3.34 4.73
N ARG A 331 -11.19 2.29 4.02
CA ARG A 331 -11.28 2.28 2.55
C ARG A 331 -12.73 2.40 2.10
N ARG A 332 -12.95 2.83 0.85
CA ARG A 332 -14.27 2.84 0.21
C ARG A 332 -14.91 1.46 0.29
N ILE A 333 -16.08 1.43 0.93
CA ILE A 333 -16.94 0.26 1.09
C ILE A 333 -18.00 0.25 -0.01
N GLN A 334 -18.71 1.37 -0.17
CA GLN A 334 -19.81 1.47 -1.12
C GLN A 334 -19.96 2.90 -1.67
N GLU A 335 -20.52 3.00 -2.88
CA GLU A 335 -20.84 4.28 -3.52
C GLU A 335 -22.23 4.25 -4.15
N TRP A 336 -22.88 5.42 -4.19
CA TRP A 336 -24.13 5.65 -4.90
C TRP A 336 -23.99 6.92 -5.74
N SER A 337 -24.65 6.92 -6.90
CA SER A 337 -24.67 8.08 -7.77
C SER A 337 -26.02 8.22 -8.46
N TYR A 338 -26.57 9.44 -8.48
CA TYR A 338 -27.76 9.78 -9.27
C TYR A 338 -27.46 10.96 -10.18
N ALA A 339 -27.59 10.75 -11.49
CA ALA A 339 -27.37 11.79 -12.47
C ALA A 339 -28.40 12.91 -12.31
N ASP A 340 -27.92 14.15 -12.28
CA ASP A 340 -28.73 15.35 -12.19
C ASP A 340 -28.02 16.51 -12.90
N MET A 341 -28.43 16.78 -14.14
CA MET A 341 -27.86 17.85 -14.95
C MET A 341 -28.24 19.25 -14.46
N SER A 342 -29.28 19.37 -13.62
CA SER A 342 -29.69 20.66 -13.06
C SER A 342 -28.64 21.23 -12.11
N LEU A 343 -27.78 20.38 -11.54
CA LEU A 343 -26.68 20.77 -10.67
C LEU A 343 -25.70 21.76 -11.31
N TRP A 344 -25.61 21.79 -12.65
CA TRP A 344 -24.83 22.81 -13.34
C TRP A 344 -25.35 24.25 -13.14
N SER A 345 -26.53 24.43 -12.56
CA SER A 345 -27.03 25.74 -12.12
C SER A 345 -26.44 26.20 -10.78
N THR A 346 -25.94 25.25 -9.96
CA THR A 346 -25.38 25.53 -8.62
C THR A 346 -23.92 25.99 -8.66
N ARG A 347 -23.30 25.95 -9.85
CA ARG A 347 -21.92 26.40 -10.08
C ARG A 347 -21.80 27.05 -11.44
N ARG A 348 -20.74 27.85 -11.62
CA ARG A 348 -20.38 28.33 -12.96
C ARG A 348 -20.02 27.12 -13.85
N ARG A 349 -20.69 27.01 -14.99
CA ARG A 349 -20.31 26.03 -16.03
C ARG A 349 -18.88 26.33 -16.52
N PRO A 350 -18.09 25.30 -16.88
CA PRO A 350 -16.77 25.52 -17.41
C PRO A 350 -16.90 26.31 -18.73
N GLY A 351 -16.01 27.28 -18.93
CA GLY A 351 -15.97 28.11 -20.14
C GLY A 351 -15.25 27.39 -21.30
N GLY A 352 -15.15 28.05 -22.45
CA GLY A 352 -14.42 27.52 -23.60
C GLY A 352 -15.17 26.41 -24.36
N ARG A 353 -14.42 25.57 -25.08
CA ARG A 353 -14.97 24.49 -25.91
C ARG A 353 -15.04 23.21 -25.10
N VAL A 354 -16.21 22.95 -24.52
CA VAL A 354 -16.49 21.81 -23.64
C VAL A 354 -17.56 20.89 -24.19
N ARG A 355 -17.49 19.60 -23.86
CA ARG A 355 -18.50 18.59 -24.22
C ARG A 355 -18.69 17.56 -23.11
N ASN A 356 -19.64 16.65 -23.31
CA ASN A 356 -19.91 15.52 -22.41
C ASN A 356 -20.10 15.94 -20.94
N LEU A 357 -20.76 17.08 -20.71
CA LEU A 357 -21.05 17.55 -19.36
C LEU A 357 -21.97 16.55 -18.66
N ARG A 358 -21.54 16.09 -17.50
CA ARG A 358 -22.28 15.21 -16.60
C ARG A 358 -22.23 15.81 -15.21
N ALA A 359 -23.37 15.79 -14.53
CA ALA A 359 -23.43 16.11 -13.11
C ALA A 359 -24.26 15.05 -12.40
N ALA A 360 -23.87 14.74 -11.18
CA ALA A 360 -24.53 13.75 -10.35
C ALA A 360 -24.44 14.11 -8.88
N HIS A 361 -25.45 13.72 -8.13
CA HIS A 361 -25.35 13.54 -6.70
C HIS A 361 -24.55 12.27 -6.44
N ALA A 362 -23.51 12.35 -5.61
CA ALA A 362 -22.62 11.23 -5.32
C ALA A 362 -22.45 11.06 -3.81
N TRP A 363 -22.59 9.82 -3.36
CA TRP A 363 -22.34 9.40 -1.99
C TRP A 363 -21.25 8.34 -1.99
N ASP A 364 -20.29 8.46 -1.08
CA ASP A 364 -19.28 7.45 -0.81
C ASP A 364 -19.19 7.18 0.68
N VAL A 365 -19.10 5.91 1.05
CA VAL A 365 -18.84 5.45 2.42
C VAL A 365 -17.47 4.79 2.45
N ASN A 366 -16.63 5.22 3.38
CA ASN A 366 -15.34 4.62 3.66
C ASN A 366 -15.31 4.14 5.11
N GLY A 367 -14.54 3.09 5.42
CA GLY A 367 -14.48 2.58 6.78
C GLY A 367 -13.73 1.26 6.94
N TRP A 368 -13.83 0.72 8.15
CA TRP A 368 -13.41 -0.62 8.55
C TRP A 368 -14.66 -1.47 8.83
N THR A 369 -14.64 -2.72 8.38
CA THR A 369 -15.72 -3.67 8.63
C THR A 369 -15.31 -4.62 9.76
N VAL A 370 -16.26 -5.01 10.59
CA VAL A 370 -16.09 -6.14 11.50
C VAL A 370 -15.66 -7.36 10.68
N GLY A 371 -14.61 -8.05 11.16
CA GLY A 371 -14.00 -9.15 10.44
C GLY A 371 -12.73 -8.81 9.67
N ASP A 372 -12.42 -7.52 9.52
CA ASP A 372 -11.23 -7.11 8.78
C ASP A 372 -9.93 -7.62 9.43
N PRO A 373 -8.92 -7.96 8.62
CA PRO A 373 -7.57 -8.14 9.11
C PRO A 373 -6.98 -6.78 9.46
N PHE A 374 -6.39 -6.70 10.65
CA PHE A 374 -5.82 -5.48 11.21
C PHE A 374 -4.40 -5.77 11.65
N PHE A 375 -3.44 -5.19 10.93
CA PHE A 375 -2.06 -5.09 11.37
C PHE A 375 -1.77 -3.64 11.75
N ALA A 376 -1.18 -3.42 12.92
CA ALA A 376 -0.80 -2.09 13.35
C ALA A 376 0.53 -2.09 14.12
N SER A 377 1.41 -1.17 13.73
CA SER A 377 2.53 -0.69 14.55
C SER A 377 2.02 0.57 15.26
N CYS A 378 1.79 0.49 16.56
CA CYS A 378 1.10 1.53 17.34
C CYS A 378 1.51 1.51 18.83
N TYR A 379 0.76 2.22 19.67
CA TYR A 379 1.02 2.24 21.12
C TYR A 379 -0.06 1.51 21.90
N ALA A 380 0.36 0.73 22.90
CA ALA A 380 -0.50 0.21 23.94
C ALA A 380 -0.47 1.13 25.17
N GLN A 381 -1.63 1.62 25.58
CA GLN A 381 -1.80 2.49 26.75
C GLN A 381 -2.82 1.94 27.73
N PRO A 382 -2.66 2.19 29.04
CA PRO A 382 -3.60 1.67 30.03
C PRO A 382 -4.93 2.41 29.89
N ARG A 383 -6.03 1.66 29.97
CA ARG A 383 -7.38 2.24 29.97
C ARG A 383 -7.72 2.85 31.32
N THR A 384 -8.68 3.75 31.30
CA THR A 384 -9.20 4.34 32.54
C THR A 384 -10.03 3.32 33.33
N GLN A 385 -10.02 3.42 34.66
CA GLN A 385 -10.84 2.55 35.53
C GLN A 385 -12.35 2.71 35.24
N GLU A 386 -12.79 3.91 34.84
CA GLU A 386 -14.17 4.19 34.48
C GLU A 386 -14.62 3.35 33.28
N GLU A 387 -13.80 3.27 32.23
CA GLU A 387 -14.07 2.44 31.06
C GLU A 387 -14.09 0.94 31.39
N LEU A 388 -13.14 0.48 32.22
CA LEU A 388 -13.06 -0.93 32.63
C LEU A 388 -14.29 -1.35 33.43
N MET A 389 -14.76 -0.48 34.34
CA MET A 389 -15.97 -0.72 35.12
C MET A 389 -17.23 -0.67 34.26
N PHE A 390 -17.32 0.28 33.32
CA PHE A 390 -18.47 0.39 32.40
C PHE A 390 -18.66 -0.88 31.57
N GLU A 391 -17.57 -1.44 31.06
CA GLU A 391 -17.57 -2.64 30.23
C GLU A 391 -17.61 -3.95 31.05
N HIS A 392 -17.54 -3.87 32.38
CA HIS A 392 -17.50 -5.05 33.28
C HIS A 392 -16.34 -6.00 32.94
N VAL A 393 -15.18 -5.43 32.60
CA VAL A 393 -13.99 -6.20 32.21
C VAL A 393 -13.44 -7.01 33.38
N ASP A 394 -13.12 -8.28 33.13
CA ASP A 394 -12.34 -9.08 34.06
C ASP A 394 -10.91 -8.53 34.17
N GLN A 395 -10.61 -7.87 35.28
CA GLN A 395 -9.31 -7.24 35.50
C GLN A 395 -8.17 -8.25 35.73
N SER A 396 -8.47 -9.55 35.83
CA SER A 396 -7.45 -10.60 35.82
C SER A 396 -6.87 -10.87 34.43
N LEU A 397 -7.58 -10.47 33.36
CA LEU A 397 -7.13 -10.58 31.98
C LEU A 397 -6.25 -9.38 31.61
N ALA A 398 -4.94 -9.60 31.57
CA ALA A 398 -3.96 -8.54 31.28
C ALA A 398 -4.20 -7.83 29.94
N SER A 399 -4.63 -8.54 28.89
CA SER A 399 -4.90 -7.97 27.56
C SER A 399 -6.15 -7.10 27.49
N ALA A 400 -7.05 -7.18 28.48
CA ALA A 400 -8.27 -6.39 28.51
C ALA A 400 -8.08 -4.99 29.14
N LEU A 401 -6.97 -4.83 29.87
CA LEU A 401 -6.60 -3.60 30.57
C LEU A 401 -6.06 -2.48 29.65
N PRO A 402 -5.24 -2.78 28.62
CA PRO A 402 -4.78 -1.76 27.69
C PRO A 402 -5.70 -1.54 26.49
N GLU A 403 -5.45 -0.44 25.80
CA GLU A 403 -6.03 -0.06 24.53
C GLU A 403 -4.92 0.34 23.56
N LEU A 404 -5.12 0.02 22.29
CA LEU A 404 -4.24 0.41 21.20
C LEU A 404 -4.60 1.81 20.70
N THR A 405 -3.62 2.69 20.56
CA THR A 405 -3.80 4.10 20.16
C THR A 405 -2.67 4.61 19.25
N GLN A 406 -2.94 5.72 18.54
CA GLN A 406 -1.94 6.44 17.75
C GLN A 406 -0.98 7.28 18.61
N GLU A 407 -1.39 7.67 19.81
CA GLU A 407 -0.61 8.57 20.66
C GLU A 407 0.26 7.77 21.63
N GLY A 408 1.45 8.27 21.94
CA GLY A 408 2.32 7.65 22.94
C GLY A 408 3.67 8.35 23.08
N ASP A 409 4.33 8.09 24.21
CA ASP A 409 5.54 8.78 24.64
C ASP A 409 6.84 8.23 24.00
N GLY A 410 6.73 7.57 22.84
CA GLY A 410 7.86 6.96 22.14
C GLY A 410 8.50 7.91 21.13
N PHE A 411 9.74 8.35 21.38
CA PHE A 411 10.52 9.04 20.35
C PHE A 411 10.80 8.12 19.16
N GLY A 412 10.33 8.51 17.97
CA GLY A 412 10.72 7.89 16.70
C GLY A 412 9.96 6.60 16.32
N HIS A 413 8.89 6.22 17.03
CA HIS A 413 8.01 5.13 16.59
C HIS A 413 7.02 5.66 15.54
N ILE A 414 6.92 4.96 14.41
CA ILE A 414 6.07 5.35 13.29
C ILE A 414 4.78 4.56 13.39
N VAL A 415 3.69 5.24 13.73
CA VAL A 415 2.38 4.60 13.75
C VAL A 415 1.95 4.28 12.33
N THR A 416 1.68 3.00 12.07
CA THR A 416 1.22 2.50 10.78
C THR A 416 0.10 1.51 11.01
N VAL A 417 -1.01 1.69 10.29
CA VAL A 417 -2.13 0.76 10.29
C VAL A 417 -2.31 0.23 8.88
N HIS A 418 -2.48 -1.08 8.77
CA HIS A 418 -2.61 -1.79 7.50
C HIS A 418 -3.79 -2.75 7.56
N ARG A 419 -4.63 -2.73 6.51
CA ARG A 419 -5.81 -3.59 6.38
C ARG A 419 -5.42 -4.93 5.78
N GLY A 420 -4.63 -5.71 6.51
CA GLY A 420 -4.07 -6.97 6.02
C GLY A 420 -3.18 -7.63 7.05
N THR A 421 -2.59 -8.75 6.65
CA THR A 421 -1.58 -9.45 7.45
C THR A 421 -0.25 -8.68 7.46
N GLU A 422 0.63 -8.97 8.41
CA GLU A 422 2.00 -8.43 8.40
C GLU A 422 2.73 -8.73 7.09
N ALA A 423 2.57 -9.95 6.55
CA ALA A 423 3.20 -10.35 5.30
C ALA A 423 2.75 -9.49 4.11
N LEU A 424 1.48 -9.07 4.09
CA LEU A 424 0.96 -8.13 3.11
C LEU A 424 1.44 -6.70 3.36
N ALA A 425 1.54 -6.27 4.62
CA ALA A 425 2.08 -4.96 4.99
C ALA A 425 3.54 -4.79 4.50
N PHE A 426 4.30 -5.88 4.47
CA PHE A 426 5.70 -5.92 4.04
C PHE A 426 5.92 -6.43 2.61
N SER A 427 4.88 -6.55 1.78
CA SER A 427 5.00 -7.10 0.41
C SER A 427 5.99 -6.35 -0.48
N ASP A 428 6.11 -5.03 -0.28
CA ASP A 428 6.98 -4.13 -1.05
C ASP A 428 8.27 -3.75 -0.31
N MET A 429 8.58 -4.47 0.77
CA MET A 429 9.78 -4.19 1.53
C MET A 429 11.01 -4.52 0.67
N GLU A 430 11.90 -3.54 0.53
CA GLU A 430 13.19 -3.67 -0.13
C GLU A 430 14.31 -3.52 0.89
N SER A 431 15.43 -4.21 0.69
CA SER A 431 16.61 -4.02 1.53
C SER A 431 17.17 -2.60 1.33
N GLY A 432 17.82 -2.08 2.38
CA GLY A 432 18.46 -0.78 2.29
C GLY A 432 19.53 -0.70 1.19
N LEU A 433 20.29 -1.78 0.99
CA LEU A 433 21.28 -1.85 -0.08
C LEU A 433 20.60 -1.83 -1.46
N GLY A 434 19.65 -2.73 -1.71
CA GLY A 434 18.96 -2.85 -2.99
C GLY A 434 18.19 -1.59 -3.39
N ALA A 435 17.60 -0.88 -2.42
CA ALA A 435 16.84 0.33 -2.67
C ALA A 435 17.72 1.57 -2.92
N MET A 436 18.79 1.76 -2.14
CA MET A 436 19.60 3.00 -2.15
C MET A 436 20.83 2.94 -3.06
N LEU A 437 21.44 1.76 -3.24
CA LEU A 437 22.68 1.60 -3.99
C LEU A 437 22.62 2.13 -5.43
N PRO A 438 21.54 1.89 -6.23
CA PRO A 438 21.45 2.43 -7.58
C PRO A 438 21.67 3.96 -7.62
N SER A 439 20.90 4.70 -6.84
CA SER A 439 21.01 6.16 -6.77
C SER A 439 22.29 6.64 -6.08
N ALA A 440 22.81 5.89 -5.10
CA ALA A 440 24.07 6.21 -4.46
C ALA A 440 25.25 6.15 -5.44
N ILE A 441 25.24 5.21 -6.39
CA ILE A 441 26.24 5.13 -7.47
C ILE A 441 26.19 6.39 -8.34
N MET A 442 24.99 6.80 -8.77
CA MET A 442 24.82 8.02 -9.60
C MET A 442 25.40 9.25 -8.89
N VAL A 443 25.01 9.46 -7.63
CA VAL A 443 25.45 10.60 -6.83
C VAL A 443 26.96 10.55 -6.59
N SER A 444 27.48 9.41 -6.14
CA SER A 444 28.89 9.29 -5.75
C SER A 444 29.83 9.44 -6.95
N VAL A 445 29.52 8.78 -8.07
CA VAL A 445 30.36 8.87 -9.28
C VAL A 445 30.27 10.26 -9.91
N ALA A 446 29.08 10.88 -9.94
CA ALA A 446 28.94 12.25 -10.43
C ALA A 446 29.72 13.23 -9.55
N LEU A 447 29.58 13.15 -8.22
CA LEU A 447 30.30 14.00 -7.27
C LEU A 447 31.82 13.84 -7.45
N VAL A 448 32.35 12.62 -7.44
CA VAL A 448 33.79 12.37 -7.66
C VAL A 448 34.26 12.96 -8.98
N THR A 449 33.46 12.86 -10.04
CA THR A 449 33.79 13.46 -11.34
C THR A 449 33.87 14.99 -11.23
N PHE A 450 32.92 15.66 -10.57
CA PHE A 450 33.01 17.10 -10.30
C PHE A 450 34.29 17.48 -9.53
N LEU A 451 34.63 16.70 -8.49
CA LEU A 451 35.82 16.93 -7.68
C LEU A 451 37.11 16.84 -8.50
N MET A 452 37.22 15.82 -9.35
CA MET A 452 38.43 15.57 -10.15
C MET A 452 38.60 16.57 -11.30
N GLU A 453 37.50 16.94 -11.96
CA GLU A 453 37.55 17.83 -13.13
C GLU A 453 37.55 19.32 -12.73
N GLY A 454 37.52 19.63 -11.42
CA GLY A 454 37.55 21.01 -10.93
C GLY A 454 36.31 21.83 -11.28
N LEU A 455 35.20 21.15 -11.59
CA LEU A 455 33.91 21.73 -11.96
C LEU A 455 33.15 22.11 -10.69
N TRP A 456 33.62 23.17 -10.04
CA TRP A 456 32.97 23.78 -8.89
C TRP A 456 32.18 25.02 -9.34
N PHE A 457 30.99 25.20 -8.77
CA PHE A 457 30.20 26.41 -8.91
C PHE A 457 30.91 27.64 -8.35
#